data_AF-A0A2E8D2V8-F1
#
_entry.id   AF-A0A2E8D2V8-F1
#
_cell.length_a   1.000
_cell.length_b   1.000
_cell.length_c   1.000
_cell.angle_alpha   90.00
_cell.angle_beta   90.00
_cell.angle_gamma   90.00
#
_symmetry.space_group_name_H-M   'P 1'
#
loop_
_entity.id
_entity.type
_entity.pdbx_description
1 polymer ?
#
loop_
_entity_poly.entity_id
_entity_poly.type
_entity_poly.pdbx_seq_one_letter_code
_entity_poly.pdbx_strand_id
1 'polypeptide(L)' 'MKTQTTATVVDGMLKLDEPIDLPDDSRVRVTIEAVEESQRRWQDALDALEQLKQERPIHSGSRRYTRDELHERR' A
#
# COMPACT_ATOMS: atom_id res chain seq x y z
N MET A 1 -22.47 8.78 17.90
CA MET A 1 -21.66 9.91 17.38
C MET A 1 -20.26 9.39 17.10
N LYS A 2 -19.84 9.35 15.83
CA LYS A 2 -18.47 8.97 15.45
C LYS A 2 -17.60 10.21 15.66
N THR A 3 -16.54 10.10 16.46
CA THR A 3 -15.64 11.23 16.80
C THR A 3 -14.23 11.06 16.25
N GLN A 4 -13.98 9.93 15.57
CA GLN A 4 -12.73 9.61 14.91
C GLN A 4 -13.01 9.27 13.45
N THR A 5 -12.24 9.85 12.54
CA THR A 5 -12.36 9.63 11.10
C THR A 5 -10.99 9.66 10.46
N THR A 6 -10.89 9.14 9.25
CA THR A 6 -9.69 9.21 8.42
C THR A 6 -9.85 10.36 7.45
N ALA A 7 -8.74 11.05 7.17
CA ALA A 7 -8.72 12.17 6.26
C ALA A 7 -7.39 12.22 5.52
N THR A 8 -7.44 12.64 4.27
CA THR A 8 -6.26 12.91 3.46
C THR A 8 -5.97 14.41 3.49
N VAL A 9 -4.70 14.77 3.67
CA VAL A 9 -4.26 16.17 3.52
C VAL A 9 -4.09 16.48 2.03
N VAL A 10 -4.92 17.37 1.49
CA VAL A 10 -4.87 17.84 0.10
C VAL A 10 -4.79 19.36 0.12
N ASP A 11 -3.74 19.93 -0.48
CA ASP A 11 -3.49 21.38 -0.51
C ASP A 11 -3.52 22.04 0.87
N GLY A 12 -3.05 21.33 1.90
CA GLY A 12 -3.05 21.80 3.30
C GLY A 12 -4.41 21.74 4.00
N MET A 13 -5.46 21.25 3.34
CA MET A 13 -6.78 21.02 3.93
C MET A 13 -7.00 19.54 4.24
N LEU A 14 -7.69 19.26 5.35
CA LEU A 14 -8.13 17.91 5.71
C LEU A 14 -9.41 17.57 4.93
N LYS A 15 -9.29 16.65 3.97
CA LYS A 15 -10.44 16.08 3.27
C LYS A 15 -10.80 14.77 3.93
N LEU A 16 -11.96 14.72 4.58
CA LEU A 16 -12.44 13.50 5.22
C LEU A 16 -12.74 12.43 4.17
N ASP A 17 -12.35 11.19 4.45
CA ASP A 17 -12.66 10.05 3.57
C ASP A 17 -14.16 9.69 3.68
N GLU A 18 -14.73 9.90 4.87
CA GLU A 18 -16.15 9.73 5.16
C GLU A 18 -16.72 10.96 5.89
N PRO A 19 -17.98 11.34 5.61
CA PRO A 19 -18.65 12.42 6.34
C PRO A 19 -18.83 12.07 7.82
N ILE A 20 -18.72 13.08 8.68
CA ILE A 20 -18.96 12.97 10.12
C ILE A 20 -20.28 13.65 10.45
N ASP A 21 -21.07 13.03 11.32
CA ASP A 21 -22.36 13.54 11.75
C ASP A 21 -22.16 14.56 12.88
N LEU A 22 -21.74 15.78 12.51
CA LEU A 22 -21.62 16.92 13.39
C LEU A 22 -22.54 18.06 12.90
N PRO A 23 -23.22 18.78 13.81
CA PRO A 23 -23.99 19.95 13.44
C PRO A 23 -23.14 21.03 12.77
N ASP A 24 -23.77 21.85 11.93
CA ASP A 24 -23.13 23.03 11.34
C ASP A 24 -22.56 23.96 12.43
N ASP A 25 -21.47 24.65 12.11
CA ASP A 25 -20.73 25.55 13.02
C ASP A 25 -20.16 24.91 14.29
N SER A 26 -20.02 23.58 14.31
CA SER A 26 -19.37 22.87 15.42
C SER A 26 -17.88 23.17 15.49
N ARG A 27 -17.42 23.71 16.63
CA ARG A 27 -15.99 23.87 16.93
C ARG A 27 -15.40 22.55 17.40
N VAL A 28 -14.41 22.03 16.67
CA VAL A 28 -13.74 20.77 17.00
C VAL A 28 -12.26 20.97 17.35
N ARG A 29 -11.70 20.07 18.16
CA ARG A 29 -10.25 19.93 18.37
C ARG A 29 -9.76 18.78 17.51
N VAL A 30 -8.73 19.01 16.71
CA VAL A 30 -8.17 18.00 15.79
C VAL A 30 -6.85 17.50 16.33
N THR A 31 -6.67 16.18 16.34
CA THR A 31 -5.38 15.50 16.55
C THR A 31 -5.07 14.74 15.28
N ILE A 32 -3.87 14.92 14.73
CA ILE A 32 -3.41 14.21 13.53
C ILE A 32 -2.49 13.09 13.98
N GLU A 33 -2.89 11.86 13.68
CA GLU A 33 -2.05 10.67 13.84
C GLU A 33 -1.71 10.17 12.45
N ALA A 34 -0.42 9.95 12.18
CA ALA A 34 -0.01 9.36 10.93
C ALA A 34 -0.57 7.94 10.85
N VAL A 35 -1.46 7.70 9.89
CA VAL A 35 -1.96 6.35 9.61
C VAL A 35 -0.80 5.57 9.00
N GLU A 36 -0.48 4.39 9.54
CA GLU A 36 0.62 3.58 9.04
C GLU A 36 0.48 3.39 7.52
N GLU A 37 1.47 3.90 6.78
CA GLU A 37 1.59 3.77 5.33
C GLU A 37 1.95 2.33 4.89
N SER A 38 1.66 1.31 5.70
CA SER A 38 2.04 -0.08 5.42
C SER A 38 1.60 -0.51 4.02
N GLN A 39 0.40 -0.12 3.59
CA GLN A 39 -0.11 -0.40 2.25
C GLN A 39 0.64 0.37 1.15
N ARG A 40 1.06 1.61 1.41
CA ARG A 40 1.88 2.41 0.48
C ARG A 40 3.29 1.84 0.34
N ARG A 41 3.90 1.43 1.45
CA ARG A 41 5.20 0.74 1.49
C ARG A 41 5.18 -0.56 0.70
N TRP A 42 4.09 -1.32 0.75
CA TRP A 42 3.92 -2.53 -0.06
C TRP A 42 3.87 -2.21 -1.56
N GLN A 43 3.14 -1.16 -1.94
CA GLN A 43 3.06 -0.69 -3.32
C GLN A 43 4.45 -0.27 -3.82
N ASP A 44 5.15 0.59 -3.06
CA ASP A 44 6.49 1.07 -3.40
C ASP A 44 7.51 -0.08 -3.50
N ALA A 45 7.40 -1.08 -2.62
CA ALA A 45 8.26 -2.27 -2.67
C ALA A 45 8.00 -3.15 -3.90
N LEU A 46 6.74 -3.28 -4.34
CA LEU A 46 6.39 -4.00 -5.55
C LEU A 46 6.91 -3.27 -6.79
N ASP A 47 6.72 -1.96 -6.87
CA ASP A 47 7.21 -1.14 -7.98
C ASP A 47 8.73 -1.21 -8.11
N ALA A 48 9.45 -1.15 -6.97
CA ALA A 48 10.90 -1.33 -6.93
C ALA A 48 11.33 -2.72 -7.39
N LEU A 49 10.59 -3.77 -7.03
CA LEU A 49 10.86 -5.14 -7.49
C LEU A 49 10.66 -5.28 -9.00
N GLU A 50 9.62 -4.66 -9.56
CA GLU A 50 9.38 -4.66 -11.00
C GLU A 50 10.48 -3.94 -11.77
N GLN A 51 10.91 -2.77 -11.29
CA GLN A 51 12.06 -2.06 -11.86
C GLN A 51 13.32 -2.93 -11.84
N LEU A 52 13.62 -3.57 -10.70
CA LEU A 52 14.78 -4.44 -10.56
C LEU A 52 14.76 -5.63 -11.54
N LYS A 53 13.59 -6.21 -11.80
CA LYS A 53 13.43 -7.27 -12.81
C LYS A 53 13.71 -6.79 -14.23
N GLN A 54 13.37 -5.55 -14.55
CA GLN A 54 13.61 -4.95 -15.87
C GLN A 54 15.10 -4.59 -16.05
N GLU A 55 15.72 -4.01 -15.02
CA GLU A 55 17.12 -3.60 -15.06
C GLU A 55 18.09 -4.78 -15.01
N ARG A 56 17.75 -5.82 -14.23
CA ARG A 56 18.59 -7.00 -14.01
C ARG A 56 17.78 -8.27 -14.22
N PRO A 57 17.49 -8.63 -15.49
CA PRO A 57 16.79 -9.87 -15.77
C PRO A 57 17.56 -11.05 -15.16
N ILE A 58 16.87 -11.84 -14.33
CA ILE A 58 17.46 -13.00 -13.67
C ILE A 58 17.61 -14.10 -14.73
N HIS A 59 18.80 -14.16 -15.32
CA HIS A 59 19.22 -15.28 -16.16
C HIS A 59 19.79 -16.38 -15.27
N SER A 60 18.92 -17.12 -14.60
CA SER A 60 19.32 -18.17 -13.65
C SER A 60 20.12 -19.32 -14.30
N GLY A 61 20.18 -19.40 -15.64
CA GLY A 61 20.80 -20.51 -16.38
C GLY A 61 20.18 -21.87 -16.03
N SER A 62 19.07 -21.87 -15.28
CA SER A 62 18.49 -23.06 -14.70
C SER A 62 17.81 -23.87 -15.79
N ARG A 63 18.10 -25.17 -15.82
CA ARG A 63 17.39 -26.11 -16.67
C ARG A 63 15.90 -26.07 -16.30
N ARG A 64 15.05 -25.74 -17.28
CA ARG A 64 13.60 -25.86 -17.11
C ARG A 64 13.28 -27.34 -17.08
N TYR A 65 12.82 -27.81 -15.94
CA TYR A 65 12.27 -29.16 -15.82
C TYR A 65 10.80 -29.12 -16.21
N THR A 66 10.40 -30.07 -17.04
CA THR A 66 9.00 -30.45 -17.15
C THR A 66 8.52 -31.03 -15.82
N ARG A 67 7.19 -31.05 -15.64
CA ARG A 67 6.57 -31.60 -14.43
C ARG A 67 7.05 -33.03 -14.15
N ASP A 68 7.16 -33.86 -15.20
CA ASP A 68 7.52 -35.27 -15.07
C ASP A 68 9.02 -35.42 -14.70
N GLU A 69 9.92 -34.63 -15.31
CA GLU A 69 11.36 -34.62 -14.94
C GLU A 69 11.61 -34.16 -13.48
N LEU A 70 10.69 -33.36 -12.90
CA LEU A 70 10.79 -32.91 -11.51
C LEU A 70 10.38 -34.02 -10.53
N HIS A 71 9.44 -34.89 -10.91
CA HIS A 71 9.01 -36.04 -10.12
C HIS A 71 10.03 -37.18 -10.09
N GLU A 72 10.87 -37.30 -11.12
CA GLU A 72 11.89 -38.34 -11.24
C GLU A 72 13.20 -38.03 -10.48
N ARG A 73 13.34 -36.81 -9.94
CA ARG A 73 14.57 -36.31 -9.31
C ARG A 73 14.82 -36.79 -7.87
N ARG A 74 14.26 -37.94 -7.50
CA ARG A 74 14.25 -38.49 -6.14
C ARG A 74 15.55 -39.20 -5.76
#